data_AF-A0AAV5A5P2-F1
#
_entry.id   AF-A0AAV5A5P2-F1
#
_cell.length_a   1.000
_cell.length_b   1.000
_cell.length_c   1.000
_cell.angle_alpha   90.00
_cell.angle_beta   90.00
_cell.angle_gamma   90.00
#
_symmetry.space_group_name_H-M   'P 1'
#
loop_
_entity.id
_entity.type
_entity.pdbx_description
1 polymer ?
#
loop_
_entity_poly.entity_id
_entity_poly.type
_entity_poly.pdbx_seq_one_letter_code
_entity_poly.pdbx_strand_id
1 'polypeptide(L)'
;MTSEIRDKDGVPVHVGDYVKTANRQGQVQAIFTNNTVTPSEKADDVEVAVTIKHPPKVVFLDKKGTQVSHNPSVLSHASRNESDINTTTKTNASKGQDAFTSSGEIQGKDGLPIHIGETVMTPYRGGKLQGEVEAIFTDNTTTPAEKEPGHDVHVAVVNPPKIVFTTQKNKQVYHNPSALSHVD
;
A
#
# COMPACT_ATOMS: atom_id res chain seq x y z
N MET A 1 -18.18 -7.25 27.46
CA MET A 1 -18.76 -6.09 26.76
C MET A 1 -17.98 -5.90 25.48
N THR A 2 -18.56 -6.14 24.31
CA THR A 2 -17.92 -5.78 23.04
C THR A 2 -17.97 -4.26 22.94
N SER A 3 -16.84 -3.59 23.12
CA SER A 3 -16.74 -2.14 22.97
C SER A 3 -17.00 -1.79 21.50
N GLU A 4 -18.19 -1.29 21.22
CA GLU A 4 -18.59 -0.80 19.89
C GLU A 4 -17.64 0.32 19.45
N ILE A 5 -17.04 0.17 18.26
CA ILE A 5 -16.10 1.14 17.72
C ILE A 5 -16.87 2.30 17.12
N ARG A 6 -16.53 3.52 17.54
CA ARG A 6 -17.21 4.76 17.14
C ARG A 6 -16.22 5.72 16.49
N ASP A 7 -16.72 6.47 15.50
CA ASP A 7 -15.96 7.53 14.86
C ASP A 7 -15.81 8.77 15.77
N LYS A 8 -15.21 9.85 15.26
CA LYS A 8 -15.02 11.09 16.01
C LYS A 8 -16.34 11.76 16.44
N ASP A 9 -17.42 11.48 15.69
CA ASP A 9 -18.75 12.06 15.90
C ASP A 9 -19.59 11.15 16.82
N GLY A 10 -19.00 10.06 17.34
CA GLY A 10 -19.65 9.10 18.22
C GLY A 10 -20.53 8.09 17.51
N VAL A 11 -20.51 8.07 16.17
CA VAL A 11 -21.31 7.17 15.34
C VAL A 11 -20.60 5.81 15.23
N PRO A 12 -21.29 4.69 15.50
CA PRO A 12 -20.70 3.36 15.31
C PRO A 12 -20.18 3.14 13.89
N VAL A 13 -18.99 2.56 13.77
CA VAL A 13 -18.34 2.25 12.48
C VAL A 13 -18.49 0.77 12.20
N HIS A 14 -18.99 0.43 11.03
CA HIS A 14 -19.16 -0.92 10.53
C HIS A 14 -18.34 -1.17 9.27
N VAL A 15 -18.12 -2.45 8.97
CA VAL A 15 -17.50 -2.83 7.70
C VAL A 15 -18.45 -2.48 6.55
N GLY A 16 -17.91 -1.93 5.46
CA GLY A 16 -18.69 -1.42 4.34
C GLY A 16 -19.04 0.07 4.45
N ASP A 17 -18.89 0.68 5.63
CA ASP A 17 -19.09 2.11 5.80
C ASP A 17 -18.02 2.90 5.03
N TYR A 18 -18.38 4.08 4.55
CA TYR A 18 -17.41 5.02 3.99
C TYR A 18 -16.93 5.94 5.10
N VAL A 19 -15.62 5.98 5.30
CA VAL A 19 -14.96 6.79 6.32
C VAL A 19 -13.97 7.74 5.69
N LYS A 20 -13.77 8.89 6.33
CA LYS A 20 -12.78 9.89 5.92
C LYS A 20 -12.02 10.48 7.09
N THR A 21 -10.81 10.89 6.79
CA THR A 21 -10.02 11.90 7.50
C THR A 21 -9.98 13.17 6.64
N ALA A 22 -9.32 14.23 7.11
CA ALA A 22 -9.10 15.44 6.31
C ALA A 22 -8.41 15.17 4.96
N ASN A 23 -7.53 14.15 4.89
CA ASN A 23 -6.64 13.94 3.74
C ASN A 23 -6.95 12.66 2.94
N ARG A 24 -7.81 11.78 3.45
CA ARG A 24 -8.08 10.45 2.88
C ARG A 24 -9.52 10.05 3.12
N GLN A 25 -10.09 9.31 2.19
CA GLN A 25 -11.41 8.68 2.32
C GLN A 25 -11.38 7.30 1.69
N GLY A 26 -12.26 6.42 2.13
CA GLY A 26 -12.38 5.08 1.59
C GLY A 26 -13.45 4.25 2.28
N GLN A 27 -13.71 3.08 1.71
CA GLN A 27 -14.64 2.12 2.28
C GLN A 27 -13.93 1.22 3.28
N VAL A 28 -14.50 1.09 4.49
CA VAL A 28 -14.00 0.19 5.54
C VAL A 28 -14.08 -1.24 5.06
N GLN A 29 -12.95 -1.93 5.13
CA GLN A 29 -12.82 -3.34 4.76
C GLN A 29 -12.70 -4.25 5.98
N ALA A 30 -12.13 -3.75 7.07
CA ALA A 30 -11.97 -4.50 8.30
C ALA A 30 -11.87 -3.58 9.52
N ILE A 31 -12.32 -4.09 10.66
CA ILE A 31 -12.19 -3.43 11.96
C ILE A 31 -11.39 -4.34 12.88
N PHE A 32 -10.37 -3.77 13.52
CA PHE A 32 -9.49 -4.44 14.47
C PHE A 32 -9.73 -3.87 15.86
N THR A 33 -10.09 -4.73 16.80
CA THR A 33 -10.14 -4.44 18.24
C THR A 33 -9.06 -5.23 18.96
N ASN A 34 -8.83 -4.96 20.26
CA ASN A 34 -7.70 -5.53 21.00
C ASN A 34 -7.51 -7.04 20.81
N ASN A 35 -8.59 -7.81 20.66
CA ASN A 35 -8.56 -9.27 20.52
C ASN A 35 -9.46 -9.81 19.39
N THR A 36 -9.99 -8.97 18.49
CA THR A 36 -10.96 -9.44 17.46
C THR A 36 -10.84 -8.66 16.17
N VAL A 37 -10.82 -9.39 15.05
CA VAL A 37 -10.92 -8.83 13.71
C VAL A 37 -12.33 -9.08 13.20
N THR A 38 -12.98 -8.03 12.72
CA THR A 38 -14.25 -8.12 12.00
C THR A 38 -13.97 -7.76 10.53
N PRO A 39 -13.74 -8.76 9.66
CA PRO A 39 -13.54 -8.55 8.24
C PRO A 39 -14.89 -8.36 7.51
N SER A 40 -14.85 -7.89 6.26
CA SER A 40 -16.03 -7.85 5.39
C SER A 40 -16.49 -9.25 5.02
N GLU A 41 -17.79 -9.49 4.80
CA GLU A 41 -18.30 -10.76 4.26
C GLU A 41 -17.80 -11.06 2.82
N LYS A 42 -17.17 -10.09 2.16
CA LYS A 42 -16.44 -10.26 0.88
C LYS A 42 -14.93 -10.54 1.06
N ALA A 43 -14.49 -10.87 2.28
CA ALA A 43 -13.07 -10.90 2.66
C ALA A 43 -12.33 -12.21 2.38
N ASP A 44 -12.90 -13.15 1.62
CA ASP A 44 -12.11 -14.31 1.14
C ASP A 44 -10.89 -13.86 0.31
N ASP A 45 -10.87 -12.61 -0.20
CA ASP A 45 -9.78 -12.04 -1.00
C ASP A 45 -9.08 -10.81 -0.36
N VAL A 46 -9.41 -10.40 0.87
CA VAL A 46 -8.77 -9.22 1.50
C VAL A 46 -7.68 -9.67 2.48
N GLU A 47 -6.51 -9.97 1.95
CA GLU A 47 -5.31 -10.15 2.76
C GLU A 47 -4.95 -8.80 3.41
N VAL A 48 -5.21 -8.66 4.72
CA VAL A 48 -4.84 -7.45 5.47
C VAL A 48 -3.33 -7.47 5.69
N ALA A 49 -2.63 -6.92 4.72
CA ALA A 49 -1.18 -6.78 4.61
C ALA A 49 -0.51 -5.96 5.73
N VAL A 50 -1.28 -5.18 6.48
CA VAL A 50 -0.75 -4.16 7.39
C VAL A 50 -0.62 -4.72 8.81
N THR A 51 0.60 -4.71 9.37
CA THR A 51 0.80 -4.95 10.80
C THR A 51 0.06 -3.90 11.64
N ILE A 52 -1.01 -4.32 12.31
CA ILE A 52 -1.86 -3.43 13.11
C ILE A 52 -1.23 -3.22 14.49
N LYS A 53 -0.87 -1.97 14.80
CA LYS A 53 -0.39 -1.55 16.12
C LYS A 53 -1.40 -0.62 16.79
N HIS A 54 -1.54 -0.72 18.10
CA HIS A 54 -2.40 0.12 18.95
C HIS A 54 -3.89 0.08 18.53
N PRO A 55 -4.57 -1.07 18.72
CA PRO A 55 -6.01 -1.16 18.56
C PRO A 55 -6.78 -0.21 19.51
N PRO A 56 -8.01 0.21 19.15
CA PRO A 56 -8.75 -0.18 17.96
C PRO A 56 -8.29 0.53 16.68
N LYS A 57 -8.40 -0.16 15.54
CA LYS A 57 -8.04 0.35 14.21
C LYS A 57 -9.09 -0.02 13.18
N VAL A 58 -9.34 0.91 12.27
CA VAL A 58 -10.19 0.73 11.08
C VAL A 58 -9.27 0.65 9.87
N VAL A 59 -9.48 -0.36 9.02
CA VAL A 59 -8.73 -0.56 7.79
C VAL A 59 -9.61 -0.28 6.58
N PHE A 60 -9.13 0.57 5.67
CA PHE A 60 -9.82 0.91 4.41
C PHE A 60 -8.82 1.14 3.27
N LEU A 61 -9.26 1.01 2.02
CA LEU A 61 -8.50 1.44 0.85
C LEU A 61 -8.80 2.91 0.57
N ASP A 62 -7.77 3.74 0.40
CA ASP A 62 -7.96 5.11 -0.05
C ASP A 62 -8.23 5.20 -1.57
N LYS A 63 -8.53 6.41 -2.05
CA LYS A 63 -8.75 6.70 -3.48
C LYS A 63 -7.61 6.31 -4.42
N LYS A 64 -6.42 6.02 -3.89
CA LYS A 64 -5.25 5.58 -4.67
C LYS A 64 -5.06 4.06 -4.60
N GLY A 65 -5.99 3.32 -4.00
CA GLY A 65 -5.87 1.90 -3.75
C GLY A 65 -4.92 1.55 -2.60
N THR A 66 -4.50 2.53 -1.78
CA THR A 66 -3.56 2.27 -0.67
C THR A 66 -4.32 1.79 0.56
N GLN A 67 -3.92 0.66 1.14
CA GLN A 67 -4.47 0.18 2.41
C GLN A 67 -4.01 1.06 3.58
N VAL A 68 -4.98 1.54 4.35
CA VAL A 68 -4.76 2.48 5.47
C VAL A 68 -5.33 1.86 6.74
N SER A 69 -4.52 1.80 7.79
CA SER A 69 -4.97 1.52 9.16
C SER A 69 -5.02 2.81 9.97
N HIS A 70 -6.20 3.17 10.49
CA HIS A 70 -6.40 4.42 11.20
C HIS A 70 -7.12 4.24 12.54
N ASN A 71 -6.91 5.16 13.49
CA ASN A 71 -7.72 5.19 14.71
C ASN A 71 -9.15 5.64 14.35
N PRO A 72 -10.20 4.91 14.75
CA PRO A 72 -11.60 5.29 14.49
C PRO A 72 -11.97 6.66 15.06
N SER A 73 -11.44 7.05 16.22
CA SER A 73 -11.84 8.28 16.94
C SER A 73 -11.45 9.59 16.23
N VAL A 74 -10.80 9.50 15.07
CA VAL A 74 -10.41 10.64 14.22
C VAL A 74 -10.93 10.49 12.80
N LEU A 75 -11.70 9.43 12.52
CA LEU A 75 -12.47 9.27 11.31
C LEU A 75 -13.82 9.96 11.46
N SER A 76 -14.46 10.25 10.33
CA SER A 76 -15.87 10.63 10.26
C SER A 76 -16.53 9.86 9.13
N HIS A 77 -17.80 9.55 9.27
CA HIS A 77 -18.57 9.00 8.16
C HIS A 77 -18.56 9.93 6.94
N ALA A 78 -18.45 9.32 5.77
CA ALA A 78 -18.56 9.99 4.49
C ALA A 78 -19.80 9.46 3.76
N SER A 79 -20.54 10.35 3.10
CA SER A 79 -21.53 9.95 2.13
C SER A 79 -20.83 9.26 0.95
N ARG A 80 -21.38 8.13 0.51
CA ARG A 80 -20.91 7.42 -0.68
C ARG A 80 -21.11 8.33 -1.89
N ASN A 81 -20.07 9.01 -2.34
CA ASN A 81 -20.16 9.87 -3.51
C ASN A 81 -20.22 8.99 -4.76
N GLU A 82 -21.22 9.20 -5.62
CA GLU A 82 -21.38 8.50 -6.92
C GLU A 82 -20.15 8.62 -7.83
N SER A 83 -19.26 9.60 -7.58
CA SER A 83 -17.98 9.74 -8.29
C SER A 83 -17.02 8.56 -8.07
N ASP A 84 -17.22 7.77 -7.02
CA ASP A 84 -16.36 6.62 -6.69
C ASP A 84 -16.81 5.31 -7.39
N ILE A 85 -17.91 5.35 -8.16
CA ILE A 85 -18.50 4.18 -8.85
C ILE A 85 -17.88 3.95 -10.25
N ASN A 86 -17.17 4.94 -10.82
CA ASN A 86 -16.77 4.93 -12.23
C ASN A 86 -15.31 4.52 -12.54
N THR A 87 -14.60 3.84 -11.62
CA THR A 87 -13.23 3.37 -11.88
C THR A 87 -13.13 1.93 -12.37
N THR A 88 -14.25 1.22 -12.52
CA THR A 88 -14.24 -0.18 -13.02
C THR A 88 -14.66 -0.31 -14.50
N THR A 89 -15.12 0.77 -15.16
CA THR A 89 -15.56 0.72 -16.57
C THR A 89 -15.31 2.03 -17.34
N LYS A 90 -14.05 2.39 -17.60
CA LYS A 90 -13.72 3.31 -18.70
C LYS A 90 -12.55 2.79 -19.52
N THR A 91 -12.87 2.11 -20.60
CA THR A 91 -12.01 1.94 -21.78
C THR A 91 -11.93 3.25 -22.57
N ASN A 92 -10.69 3.63 -22.88
CA ASN A 92 -10.15 4.44 -23.98
C ASN A 92 -10.57 5.92 -24.16
N ALA A 93 -9.65 6.83 -23.83
CA ALA A 93 -8.88 7.65 -24.79
C ALA A 93 -8.51 9.05 -24.24
N SER A 94 -7.23 9.42 -24.45
CA SER A 94 -6.64 10.77 -24.39
C SER A 94 -6.29 11.39 -23.03
N LYS A 95 -5.12 11.01 -22.49
CA LYS A 95 -3.94 11.89 -22.34
C LYS A 95 -2.82 11.16 -21.58
N GLY A 96 -1.79 10.74 -22.33
CA GLY A 96 -0.47 10.37 -21.81
C GLY A 96 -0.46 9.22 -20.81
N GLN A 97 -1.03 8.09 -21.18
CA GLN A 97 -0.76 6.82 -20.53
C GLN A 97 -0.09 5.95 -21.58
N ASP A 98 1.23 6.04 -21.61
CA ASP A 98 2.05 5.14 -22.38
C ASP A 98 1.91 3.78 -21.67
N ALA A 99 1.38 2.82 -22.41
CA ALA A 99 0.97 1.52 -21.94
C ALA A 99 2.12 0.78 -21.24
N PHE A 100 1.94 0.42 -19.96
CA PHE A 100 2.75 -0.62 -19.32
C PHE A 100 1.87 -1.87 -19.16
N THR A 101 1.71 -2.61 -20.25
CA THR A 101 1.07 -3.92 -20.29
C THR A 101 2.14 -4.95 -20.66
N SER A 102 2.40 -5.86 -19.70
CA SER A 102 2.93 -7.22 -19.85
C SER A 102 4.20 -7.41 -20.70
N SER A 103 5.33 -7.66 -20.02
CA SER A 103 6.68 -8.09 -20.48
C SER A 103 7.82 -7.06 -20.39
N GLY A 104 7.58 -5.88 -19.84
CA GLY A 104 8.63 -4.86 -19.62
C GLY A 104 9.42 -5.11 -18.33
N GLU A 105 10.75 -5.08 -18.42
CA GLU A 105 11.67 -5.07 -17.28
C GLU A 105 11.31 -3.93 -16.30
N ILE A 106 11.50 -4.16 -14.99
CA ILE A 106 11.24 -3.13 -13.98
C ILE A 106 12.33 -2.07 -14.06
N GLN A 107 11.96 -0.84 -14.48
CA GLN A 107 12.93 0.22 -14.72
C GLN A 107 12.96 1.31 -13.64
N GLY A 108 14.16 1.81 -13.40
CA GLY A 108 14.43 2.98 -12.57
C GLY A 108 13.96 4.29 -13.19
N LYS A 109 14.10 5.38 -12.44
CA LYS A 109 13.85 6.76 -12.89
C LYS A 109 14.73 7.15 -14.09
N ASP A 110 15.89 6.53 -14.21
CA ASP A 110 16.84 6.68 -15.31
C ASP A 110 16.42 5.92 -16.59
N GLY A 111 15.35 5.11 -16.54
CA GLY A 111 14.88 4.28 -17.64
C GLY A 111 15.69 3.00 -17.84
N LEU A 112 16.62 2.69 -16.92
CA LEU A 112 17.41 1.47 -16.93
C LEU A 112 16.68 0.36 -16.16
N PRO A 113 16.77 -0.91 -16.60
CA PRO A 113 16.23 -2.03 -15.84
C PRO A 113 16.95 -2.17 -14.51
N ILE A 114 16.21 -2.53 -13.46
CA ILE A 114 16.71 -2.79 -12.11
C ILE A 114 16.70 -4.29 -11.88
N HIS A 115 17.83 -4.84 -11.47
CA HIS A 115 18.01 -6.24 -11.11
C HIS A 115 18.36 -6.43 -9.64
N ILE A 116 18.14 -7.66 -9.16
CA ILE A 116 18.58 -8.09 -7.84
C ILE A 116 20.11 -7.92 -7.71
N GLY A 117 20.58 -7.47 -6.55
CA GLY A 117 22.00 -7.22 -6.24
C GLY A 117 22.52 -5.87 -6.71
N GLU A 118 21.80 -5.13 -7.55
CA GLU A 118 22.22 -3.81 -7.99
C GLU A 118 22.05 -2.76 -6.89
N THR A 119 22.94 -1.75 -6.86
CA THR A 119 22.82 -0.65 -5.92
C THR A 119 21.90 0.44 -6.49
N VAL A 120 20.81 0.71 -5.77
CA VAL A 120 19.84 1.75 -6.11
C VAL A 120 19.85 2.85 -5.05
N MET A 121 19.41 4.05 -5.44
CA MET A 121 19.24 5.16 -4.51
C MET A 121 18.01 6.02 -4.75
N THR A 122 17.55 6.68 -3.70
CA THR A 122 16.60 7.79 -3.79
C THR A 122 16.99 8.93 -2.86
N PRO A 123 17.06 10.18 -3.35
CA PRO A 123 17.43 11.33 -2.53
C PRO A 123 16.23 11.82 -1.69
N TYR A 124 16.52 12.40 -0.53
CA TYR A 124 15.55 13.13 0.27
C TYR A 124 16.18 14.40 0.86
N ARG A 125 15.38 15.30 1.43
CA ARG A 125 15.90 16.52 2.05
C ARG A 125 16.82 16.16 3.23
N GLY A 126 18.12 16.39 3.05
CA GLY A 126 19.13 16.09 4.07
C GLY A 126 19.75 14.69 3.99
N GLY A 127 19.60 13.97 2.87
CA GLY A 127 20.33 12.72 2.67
C GLY A 127 19.88 11.89 1.47
N LYS A 128 20.20 10.60 1.51
CA LYS A 128 19.79 9.59 0.53
C LYS A 128 19.52 8.25 1.21
N LEU A 129 18.57 7.50 0.66
CA LEU A 129 18.40 6.09 0.94
C LEU A 129 19.08 5.34 -0.20
N GLN A 130 20.08 4.53 0.11
CA GLN A 130 20.86 3.77 -0.87
C GLN A 130 21.09 2.37 -0.31
N GLY A 131 21.00 1.36 -1.16
CA GLY A 131 21.30 -0.03 -0.82
C GLY A 131 21.21 -0.96 -2.02
N GLU A 132 21.60 -2.21 -1.82
CA GLU A 132 21.52 -3.26 -2.82
C GLU A 132 20.11 -3.85 -2.86
N VAL A 133 19.60 -4.10 -4.07
CA VAL A 133 18.26 -4.65 -4.28
C VAL A 133 18.21 -6.10 -3.81
N GLU A 134 17.35 -6.36 -2.82
CA GLU A 134 17.14 -7.68 -2.22
C GLU A 134 15.96 -8.42 -2.83
N ALA A 135 14.92 -7.68 -3.24
CA ALA A 135 13.70 -8.29 -3.77
C ALA A 135 12.91 -7.33 -4.66
N ILE A 136 12.18 -7.91 -5.62
CA ILE A 136 11.30 -7.21 -6.56
C ILE A 136 9.89 -7.80 -6.47
N PHE A 137 8.91 -6.94 -6.24
CA PHE A 137 7.49 -7.28 -6.26
C PHE A 137 6.85 -6.68 -7.51
N THR A 138 6.23 -7.51 -8.34
CA THR A 138 5.54 -7.09 -9.57
C THR A 138 4.02 -7.09 -9.43
N ASP A 139 3.49 -7.74 -8.39
CA ASP A 139 2.08 -7.82 -8.05
C ASP A 139 1.84 -7.62 -6.54
N ASN A 140 0.56 -7.57 -6.14
CA ASN A 140 0.16 -7.38 -4.74
C ASN A 140 0.23 -8.73 -3.99
N THR A 141 1.42 -9.32 -3.90
CA THR A 141 1.63 -10.59 -3.20
C THR A 141 2.57 -10.40 -2.01
N THR A 142 2.57 -11.38 -1.11
CA THR A 142 3.55 -11.50 -0.02
C THR A 142 4.86 -12.13 -0.46
N THR A 143 4.93 -12.63 -1.69
CA THR A 143 6.10 -13.34 -2.22
C THR A 143 6.69 -12.51 -3.35
N PRO A 144 7.95 -12.07 -3.25
CA PRO A 144 8.56 -11.33 -4.35
C PRO A 144 8.69 -12.20 -5.60
N ALA A 145 8.57 -11.57 -6.77
CA ALA A 145 8.80 -12.21 -8.05
C ALA A 145 10.27 -12.66 -8.17
N GLU A 146 11.19 -11.87 -7.60
CA GLU A 146 12.62 -12.17 -7.56
C GLU A 146 13.19 -11.78 -6.19
N LYS A 147 14.09 -12.59 -5.62
CA LYS A 147 14.77 -12.30 -4.35
C LYS A 147 16.16 -12.91 -4.26
N GLU A 148 17.05 -12.26 -3.50
CA GLU A 148 18.33 -12.84 -3.08
C GLU A 148 18.13 -14.07 -2.16
N PRO A 149 18.97 -15.12 -2.27
CA PRO A 149 18.94 -16.27 -1.36
C PRO A 149 19.20 -15.85 0.10
N GLY A 150 18.37 -16.31 1.03
CA GLY A 150 18.53 -16.05 2.47
C GLY A 150 17.91 -14.74 2.97
N HIS A 151 17.27 -13.94 2.11
CA HIS A 151 16.45 -12.81 2.53
C HIS A 151 14.96 -13.18 2.60
N ASP A 152 14.46 -13.31 3.83
CA ASP A 152 13.04 -13.52 4.10
C ASP A 152 12.32 -12.18 4.20
N VAL A 153 11.78 -11.72 3.07
CA VAL A 153 10.94 -10.53 2.98
C VAL A 153 9.47 -10.93 3.16
N HIS A 154 8.99 -10.93 4.39
CA HIS A 154 7.58 -11.20 4.71
C HIS A 154 6.79 -9.91 4.86
N VAL A 155 6.57 -9.21 3.75
CA VAL A 155 5.73 -8.01 3.71
C VAL A 155 4.82 -8.08 2.49
N ALA A 156 3.52 -7.95 2.71
CA ALA A 156 2.59 -7.72 1.63
C ALA A 156 2.76 -6.28 1.12
N VAL A 157 3.13 -6.18 -0.15
CA VAL A 157 3.53 -4.92 -0.75
C VAL A 157 2.35 -4.25 -1.43
N VAL A 158 2.07 -3.00 -1.07
CA VAL A 158 0.99 -2.20 -1.68
C VAL A 158 1.51 -1.42 -2.90
N ASN A 159 0.69 -1.36 -3.95
CA ASN A 159 0.97 -0.61 -5.19
C ASN A 159 2.29 -1.04 -5.87
N PRO A 160 2.37 -2.28 -6.39
CA PRO A 160 3.48 -2.74 -7.22
C PRO A 160 3.58 -1.93 -8.53
N PRO A 161 4.74 -1.95 -9.21
CA PRO A 161 5.96 -2.66 -8.83
C PRO A 161 6.72 -1.96 -7.69
N LYS A 162 7.43 -2.76 -6.90
CA LYS A 162 8.15 -2.30 -5.71
C LYS A 162 9.49 -3.01 -5.56
N ILE A 163 10.49 -2.21 -5.24
CA ILE A 163 11.86 -2.64 -5.00
C ILE A 163 12.12 -2.62 -3.50
N VAL A 164 12.75 -3.67 -3.00
CA VAL A 164 13.17 -3.81 -1.60
C VAL A 164 14.68 -3.79 -1.51
N PHE A 165 15.22 -2.98 -0.59
CA PHE A 165 16.64 -2.91 -0.30
C PHE A 165 16.89 -2.49 1.15
N THR A 166 17.99 -2.94 1.75
CA THR A 166 18.45 -2.45 3.06
C THR A 166 19.46 -1.33 2.90
N THR A 167 19.22 -0.23 3.60
CA THR A 167 20.12 0.93 3.60
C THR A 167 21.34 0.72 4.48
N GLN A 168 22.37 1.57 4.32
CA GLN A 168 23.57 1.61 5.16
C GLN A 168 23.32 1.78 6.69
N LYS A 169 22.08 2.05 7.10
CA LYS A 169 21.66 2.16 8.51
C LYS A 169 20.86 0.93 8.98
N ASN A 170 20.94 -0.19 8.26
CA ASN A 170 20.18 -1.42 8.51
C ASN A 170 18.67 -1.16 8.59
N LYS A 171 18.17 -0.30 7.69
CA LYS A 171 16.73 -0.04 7.51
C LYS A 171 16.30 -0.57 6.15
N GLN A 172 15.37 -1.51 6.16
CA GLN A 172 14.74 -2.03 4.95
C GLN A 172 13.75 -0.99 4.39
N VAL A 173 13.81 -0.79 3.08
CA VAL A 173 13.04 0.21 2.34
C VAL A 173 12.28 -0.48 1.22
N TYR A 174 11.03 -0.05 1.02
CA TYR A 174 10.14 -0.53 -0.04
C TYR A 174 9.76 0.66 -0.90
N HIS A 175 10.28 0.74 -2.12
CA HIS A 175 10.13 1.94 -2.94
C HIS A 175 9.60 1.63 -4.34
N ASN A 176 8.94 2.61 -4.95
CA ASN A 176 8.59 2.52 -6.37
C ASN A 176 9.87 2.62 -7.20
N PRO A 177 10.05 1.77 -8.22
CA PRO A 177 11.25 1.75 -9.05
C PRO A 177 11.43 3.06 -9.82
N SER A 178 10.34 3.68 -10.29
CA SER A 178 10.34 4.98 -11.00
C SER A 178 10.83 6.18 -10.17
N ALA A 179 11.13 5.98 -8.89
CA ALA A 179 11.70 6.98 -7.99
C ALA A 179 13.08 6.58 -7.43
N LEU A 180 13.63 5.48 -7.92
CA LEU A 180 14.99 5.03 -7.68
C LEU A 180 15.87 5.33 -8.89
N SER A 181 17.16 5.50 -8.68
CA SER A 181 18.15 5.57 -9.76
C SER A 181 19.31 4.65 -9.42
N HIS A 182 19.98 4.12 -10.43
CA HIS A 182 21.22 3.38 -10.23
C HIS A 182 22.28 4.31 -9.62
N VAL A 183 23.17 3.72 -8.83
CA VAL A 183 24.37 4.41 -8.36
C VAL A 183 25.51 4.02 -9.28
N ASP A 184 26.17 5.03 -9.86
CA ASP A 184 27.41 4.86 -10.64
C ASP A 184 28.55 4.27 -9.81
#